data_AF-A0A1G9EYJ0-F1
#
_entry.id   AF-A0A1G9EYJ0-F1
#
_cell.length_a   1.000
_cell.length_b   1.000
_cell.length_c   1.000
_cell.angle_alpha   90.00
_cell.angle_beta   90.00
_cell.angle_gamma   90.00
#
_symmetry.space_group_name_H-M   'P 1'
#
loop_
_entity.id
_entity.type
_entity.pdbx_description
1 polymer ?
#
loop_
_entity_poly.entity_id
_entity_poly.type
_entity_poly.pdbx_seq_one_letter_code
_entity_poly.pdbx_strand_id
1 'polypeptide(L)'
;MSDQEAELLRSLQEAYGPALWRFVMGMTGDSTLADDVVQETLIRAWQHPAVLQRPETGVRAWLYTVARNLVIDDRRSARRRHETRTEQLPEVPEADRVDRILDGWLLADALAGLSAEHRAVIIHSYYRRETTAEIAQNLQLAEGTVKSRLHYALRALRLALQEGGVTP
;
A
#
# COMPACT_ATOMS: atom_id res chain seq x y z
N MET A 1 -27.19 -15.17 -0.81
CA MET A 1 -26.24 -14.70 0.22
C MET A 1 -26.92 -14.86 1.56
N SER A 2 -26.27 -15.54 2.49
CA SER A 2 -26.67 -15.52 3.91
C SER A 2 -26.34 -14.16 4.52
N ASP A 3 -27.06 -13.77 5.58
CA ASP A 3 -26.82 -12.51 6.28
C ASP A 3 -25.37 -12.39 6.79
N GLN A 4 -24.73 -13.52 7.11
CA GLN A 4 -23.32 -13.58 7.52
C GLN A 4 -22.34 -13.24 6.39
N GLU A 5 -22.64 -13.64 5.14
CA GLU A 5 -21.81 -13.32 3.98
C GLU A 5 -21.90 -11.83 3.63
N ALA A 6 -23.09 -11.23 3.76
CA ALA A 6 -23.29 -9.81 3.54
C ALA A 6 -22.54 -8.95 4.57
N GLU A 7 -22.57 -9.38 5.83
CA GLU A 7 -21.85 -8.68 6.92
C GLU A 7 -20.33 -8.77 6.75
N LEU A 8 -19.82 -9.94 6.36
CA LEU A 8 -18.40 -10.09 6.06
C LEU A 8 -17.98 -9.16 4.91
N LEU A 9 -18.72 -9.13 3.80
CA LEU A 9 -18.39 -8.26 2.67
C LEU A 9 -18.42 -6.78 3.06
N ARG A 10 -19.38 -6.38 3.91
CA ARG A 10 -19.46 -5.02 4.45
C ARG A 10 -18.26 -4.69 5.32
N SER A 11 -17.87 -5.57 6.24
CA SER A 11 -16.70 -5.34 7.08
C SER A 11 -15.42 -5.20 6.26
N LEU A 12 -15.27 -5.98 5.19
CA LEU A 12 -14.15 -5.87 4.26
C LEU A 12 -14.16 -4.54 3.49
N GLN A 13 -15.34 -4.11 3.02
CA GLN A 13 -15.51 -2.82 2.35
C GLN A 13 -15.16 -1.67 3.28
N GLU A 14 -15.63 -1.69 4.53
CA GLU A 14 -15.36 -0.64 5.52
C GLU A 14 -13.88 -0.60 5.92
N ALA A 15 -13.25 -1.76 6.10
CA ALA A 15 -11.86 -1.87 6.53
C ALA A 15 -10.86 -1.51 5.42
N TYR A 16 -11.09 -1.96 4.18
CA TYR A 16 -10.09 -1.90 3.11
C TYR A 16 -10.52 -1.08 1.88
N GLY A 17 -11.82 -0.92 1.64
CA GLY A 17 -12.38 -0.29 0.45
C GLY A 17 -11.82 1.11 0.17
N PRO A 18 -11.87 2.07 1.12
CA PRO A 18 -11.38 3.43 0.88
C PRO A 18 -9.88 3.51 0.55
N ALA A 19 -9.07 2.62 1.14
CA ALA A 19 -7.63 2.60 0.91
C ALA A 19 -7.29 2.00 -0.46
N LEU A 20 -7.93 0.88 -0.82
CA LEU A 20 -7.83 0.28 -2.15
C LEU A 20 -8.32 1.23 -3.24
N TRP A 21 -9.43 1.93 -3.01
CA TRP A 21 -9.96 2.88 -3.97
C TRP A 21 -8.98 4.02 -4.27
N ARG A 22 -8.41 4.64 -3.23
CA ARG A 22 -7.38 5.68 -3.40
C ARG A 22 -6.15 5.16 -4.13
N PHE A 23 -5.74 3.93 -3.84
CA PHE A 23 -4.62 3.29 -4.51
C PHE A 23 -4.88 3.09 -6.01
N VAL A 24 -6.03 2.51 -6.37
CA VAL A 24 -6.39 2.31 -7.79
C VAL A 24 -6.56 3.64 -8.50
N MET A 25 -7.22 4.62 -7.89
CA MET A 25 -7.36 5.98 -8.42
C MET A 25 -6.01 6.64 -8.69
N GLY A 26 -5.03 6.48 -7.79
CA GLY A 26 -3.69 7.01 -8.00
C GLY A 26 -2.97 6.36 -9.20
N MET A 27 -3.31 5.11 -9.52
CA MET A 27 -2.76 4.40 -10.68
C MET A 27 -3.47 4.76 -11.98
N THR A 28 -4.80 4.83 -11.97
CA THR A 28 -5.63 4.87 -13.18
C THR A 28 -6.16 6.27 -13.50
N GLY A 29 -6.43 7.10 -12.49
CA GLY A 29 -7.18 8.34 -12.64
C GLY A 29 -8.67 8.14 -13.03
N ASP A 30 -9.16 6.90 -12.99
CA ASP A 30 -10.50 6.52 -13.43
C ASP A 30 -11.30 5.97 -12.24
N SER A 31 -12.34 6.70 -11.83
CA SER A 31 -13.19 6.36 -10.68
C SER A 31 -14.06 5.14 -10.92
N THR A 32 -14.53 4.94 -12.15
CA THR A 32 -15.37 3.78 -12.47
C THR A 32 -14.53 2.51 -12.43
N LEU A 33 -13.34 2.54 -13.04
CA LEU A 33 -12.41 1.42 -12.94
C LEU A 33 -11.95 1.19 -11.50
N ALA A 34 -11.78 2.25 -10.70
CA ALA A 34 -11.44 2.09 -9.29
C ALA A 34 -12.54 1.38 -8.48
N ASP A 35 -13.80 1.74 -8.68
CA ASP A 35 -14.94 1.08 -8.03
C ASP A 35 -15.00 -0.41 -8.41
N ASP A 36 -14.86 -0.71 -9.70
CA ASP A 36 -14.92 -2.09 -10.22
C ASP A 36 -13.76 -2.94 -9.68
N VAL A 37 -12.53 -2.42 -9.70
CA VAL A 37 -11.36 -3.14 -9.19
C VAL A 37 -11.46 -3.38 -7.69
N VAL A 38 -11.93 -2.40 -6.92
CA VAL A 38 -12.13 -2.56 -5.46
C VAL A 38 -13.14 -3.67 -5.21
N GLN A 39 -14.31 -3.62 -5.85
CA GLN A 39 -15.35 -4.63 -5.66
C GLN A 39 -14.85 -6.03 -6.02
N GLU A 40 -14.24 -6.20 -7.19
CA GLU A 40 -13.69 -7.49 -7.63
C GLU A 40 -12.60 -7.99 -6.66
N THR A 41 -11.75 -7.09 -6.15
CA THR A 41 -10.71 -7.44 -5.16
C THR A 41 -11.32 -7.98 -3.86
N LEU A 42 -12.37 -7.34 -3.34
CA LEU A 42 -13.04 -7.78 -2.12
C LEU A 42 -13.81 -9.09 -2.33
N ILE A 43 -14.45 -9.26 -3.50
CA ILE A 43 -15.10 -10.52 -3.88
C ILE A 43 -14.08 -11.67 -3.90
N ARG A 44 -12.90 -11.46 -4.47
CA ARG A 44 -11.82 -12.46 -4.44
C ARG A 44 -11.34 -12.75 -3.02
N ALA A 45 -11.22 -11.74 -2.16
CA ALA A 45 -10.86 -11.96 -0.76
C ALA A 45 -11.91 -12.83 -0.05
N TRP A 46 -13.20 -12.57 -0.29
CA TRP A 46 -14.30 -13.38 0.23
C TRP A 46 -14.25 -14.83 -0.28
N GLN A 47 -13.92 -15.05 -1.55
CA GLN A 47 -13.74 -16.40 -2.14
C GLN A 47 -12.49 -17.13 -1.62
N HIS A 48 -11.54 -16.41 -1.01
CA HIS A 48 -10.28 -16.96 -0.50
C HIS A 48 -10.15 -16.74 1.02
N PRO A 49 -10.95 -17.43 1.85
CA PRO A 49 -11.01 -17.20 3.29
C PRO A 49 -9.67 -17.42 4.02
N ALA A 50 -8.76 -18.24 3.46
CA ALA A 50 -7.41 -18.42 3.99
C ALA A 50 -6.57 -17.12 3.97
N VAL A 51 -6.88 -16.17 3.09
CA VAL A 51 -6.25 -14.83 3.09
C VAL A 51 -6.70 -14.05 4.31
N LEU A 52 -8.00 -14.09 4.63
CA LEU A 52 -8.59 -13.35 5.75
C LEU A 52 -8.14 -13.85 7.13
N GLN A 53 -7.51 -15.03 7.19
CA GLN A 53 -6.91 -15.58 8.41
C GLN A 53 -5.47 -15.09 8.66
N ARG A 54 -4.89 -14.32 7.72
CA ARG A 54 -3.54 -13.75 7.85
C ARG A 54 -3.56 -12.55 8.81
N PRO A 55 -2.39 -12.12 9.33
CA PRO A 55 -2.25 -10.81 9.95
C PRO A 55 -2.78 -9.71 9.02
N GLU A 56 -3.30 -8.61 9.59
CA GLU A 56 -3.94 -7.52 8.82
C GLU A 56 -3.05 -6.99 7.69
N THR A 57 -1.75 -6.87 7.95
CA THR A 57 -0.71 -6.48 6.99
C THR A 57 -0.61 -7.44 5.80
N GLY A 58 -0.67 -8.75 6.05
CA GLY A 58 -0.68 -9.79 5.02
C GLY A 58 -1.98 -9.84 4.22
N VAL A 59 -3.11 -9.48 4.82
CA VAL A 59 -4.39 -9.28 4.12
C VAL A 59 -4.27 -8.08 3.17
N ARG A 60 -3.82 -6.92 3.69
CA ARG A 60 -3.62 -5.70 2.91
C ARG A 60 -2.70 -5.93 1.71
N ALA A 61 -1.53 -6.51 1.93
CA ALA A 61 -0.57 -6.82 0.87
C ALA A 61 -1.20 -7.64 -0.27
N TRP A 62 -1.97 -8.67 0.09
CA TRP A 62 -2.66 -9.50 -0.88
C TRP A 62 -3.72 -8.72 -1.66
N LEU A 63 -4.53 -7.90 -0.98
CA LEU A 63 -5.55 -7.07 -1.63
C LEU A 63 -4.92 -6.09 -2.63
N TYR A 64 -3.82 -5.40 -2.25
CA TYR A 64 -3.11 -4.51 -3.17
C TYR A 64 -2.52 -5.24 -4.37
N THR A 65 -1.99 -6.46 -4.15
CA THR A 65 -1.47 -7.29 -5.25
C THR A 65 -2.58 -7.67 -6.23
N VAL A 66 -3.75 -8.07 -5.72
CA VAL A 66 -4.91 -8.42 -6.55
C VAL A 66 -5.40 -7.20 -7.33
N ALA A 67 -5.60 -6.06 -6.66
CA ALA A 67 -6.04 -4.82 -7.29
C ALA A 67 -5.05 -4.37 -8.40
N ARG A 68 -3.75 -4.45 -8.12
CA ARG A 68 -2.68 -4.15 -9.09
C ARG A 68 -2.80 -5.04 -10.34
N ASN A 69 -2.95 -6.34 -10.15
CA ASN A 69 -3.03 -7.29 -11.25
C ASN A 69 -4.26 -7.04 -12.13
N LEU A 70 -5.40 -6.73 -11.51
CA LEU A 70 -6.63 -6.35 -12.22
C LEU A 70 -6.42 -5.10 -13.10
N VAL A 71 -5.77 -4.06 -12.56
CA VAL A 71 -5.47 -2.85 -13.34
C VAL A 71 -4.53 -3.14 -14.51
N ILE A 72 -3.50 -3.95 -14.30
CA ILE A 72 -2.56 -4.33 -15.37
C ILE A 72 -3.27 -5.14 -16.46
N ASP A 73 -4.13 -6.08 -16.07
CA ASP A 73 -4.86 -6.92 -17.01
C ASP A 73 -5.88 -6.13 -17.83
N ASP A 74 -6.60 -5.19 -17.20
CA ASP A 74 -7.48 -4.26 -17.91
C ASP A 74 -6.72 -3.44 -18.95
N ARG A 75 -5.58 -2.84 -18.58
CA ARG A 75 -4.74 -2.08 -19.50
C ARG A 75 -4.18 -2.93 -20.64
N ARG A 76 -3.71 -4.15 -20.37
CA ARG A 76 -3.26 -5.08 -21.42
C ARG A 76 -4.41 -5.43 -22.36
N SER A 77 -5.61 -5.66 -21.83
CA SER A 77 -6.81 -5.93 -22.63
C SER A 77 -7.19 -4.73 -23.50
N ALA A 78 -7.17 -3.53 -22.93
CA ALA A 78 -7.39 -2.28 -23.66
C ALA A 78 -6.33 -2.08 -24.76
N ARG A 79 -5.05 -2.30 -24.46
CA ARG A 79 -3.95 -2.21 -25.43
C ARG A 79 -4.11 -3.21 -26.56
N ARG A 80 -4.40 -4.49 -26.28
CA ARG A 80 -4.67 -5.49 -27.33
C ARG A 80 -5.84 -5.12 -28.24
N ARG A 81 -6.90 -4.50 -27.69
CA ARG A 81 -8.04 -3.97 -28.48
C ARG A 81 -7.65 -2.77 -29.36
N HIS A 82 -6.65 -1.98 -28.94
CA HIS A 82 -6.17 -0.81 -29.68
C HIS A 82 -4.95 -1.08 -30.58
N GLU A 83 -4.17 -2.14 -30.33
CA GLU A 83 -3.05 -2.61 -31.16
C GLU A 83 -3.49 -3.15 -32.51
N THR A 84 -4.79 -3.38 -32.72
CA THR A 84 -5.35 -3.51 -34.08
C THR A 84 -5.24 -2.20 -34.90
N ARG A 85 -4.75 -1.08 -34.32
CA ARG A 85 -4.70 0.23 -34.98
C ARG A 85 -3.39 1.02 -34.93
N THR A 86 -2.44 0.80 -34.01
CA THR A 86 -1.14 1.52 -34.06
C THR A 86 -0.05 0.89 -33.20
N GLU A 87 1.13 0.67 -33.79
CA GLU A 87 2.36 0.18 -33.14
C GLU A 87 3.14 1.33 -32.47
N GLN A 88 3.00 1.52 -31.16
CA GLN A 88 4.00 2.24 -30.34
C GLN A 88 4.06 1.64 -28.93
N LEU A 89 5.23 1.08 -28.57
CA LEU A 89 5.55 0.69 -27.19
C LEU A 89 6.11 1.89 -26.40
N PRO A 90 5.71 2.13 -25.14
CA PRO A 90 6.41 3.06 -24.27
C PRO A 90 7.73 2.44 -23.76
N GLU A 91 8.79 3.26 -23.76
CA GLU A 91 10.04 3.02 -23.02
C GLU A 91 9.74 3.02 -21.50
N VAL A 92 10.33 2.04 -20.79
CA VAL A 92 10.06 1.58 -19.40
C VAL A 92 8.90 0.57 -19.30
N PRO A 93 9.15 -0.68 -18.85
CA PRO A 93 8.10 -1.65 -18.58
C PRO A 93 7.08 -1.04 -17.61
N GLU A 94 5.83 -0.96 -18.03
CA GLU A 94 4.73 -0.34 -17.27
C GLU A 94 4.57 -0.98 -15.87
N ALA A 95 4.96 -2.25 -15.74
CA ALA A 95 5.05 -2.99 -14.48
C ALA A 95 5.99 -2.31 -13.46
N ASP A 96 7.17 -1.87 -13.88
CA ASP A 96 8.17 -1.25 -12.98
C ASP A 96 7.68 0.10 -12.45
N ARG A 97 6.86 0.83 -13.21
CA ARG A 97 6.23 2.08 -12.75
C ARG A 97 5.17 1.81 -11.71
N VAL A 98 4.36 0.77 -11.92
CA VAL A 98 3.31 0.37 -10.97
C VAL A 98 3.91 -0.16 -9.67
N ASP A 99 5.01 -0.91 -9.74
CA ASP A 99 5.69 -1.43 -8.55
C ASP A 99 6.27 -0.31 -7.69
N ARG A 100 6.90 0.70 -8.28
CA ARG A 100 7.36 1.88 -7.54
C ARG A 100 6.24 2.65 -6.84
N ILE A 101 5.05 2.72 -7.44
CA ILE A 101 3.88 3.36 -6.83
C ILE A 101 3.39 2.53 -5.65
N LEU A 102 3.39 1.20 -5.80
CA LEU A 102 2.98 0.26 -4.77
C LEU A 102 3.94 0.27 -3.57
N ASP A 103 5.25 0.29 -3.81
CA ASP A 103 6.26 0.45 -2.78
C ASP A 103 6.10 1.77 -2.02
N GLY A 104 5.88 2.87 -2.74
CA GLY A 104 5.65 4.19 -2.15
C GLY A 104 4.38 4.23 -1.29
N TRP A 105 3.32 3.53 -1.72
CA TRP A 105 2.06 3.45 -0.99
C TRP A 105 2.20 2.55 0.26
N LEU A 106 2.82 1.37 0.13
CA LEU A 106 3.11 0.48 1.27
C LEU A 106 3.99 1.16 2.31
N LEU A 107 4.98 1.93 1.87
CA LEU A 107 5.80 2.75 2.77
C LEU A 107 4.97 3.81 3.49
N ALA A 108 4.06 4.49 2.79
CA ALA A 108 3.18 5.50 3.39
C ALA A 108 2.23 4.88 4.42
N ASP A 109 1.61 3.72 4.13
CA ASP A 109 0.74 2.99 5.06
C ASP A 109 1.53 2.49 6.28
N ALA A 110 2.73 1.94 6.06
CA ALA A 110 3.61 1.48 7.14
C ALA A 110 4.07 2.64 8.04
N LEU A 111 4.36 3.82 7.48
CA LEU A 111 4.65 5.03 8.25
C LEU A 111 3.43 5.52 9.04
N ALA A 112 2.22 5.41 8.48
CA ALA A 112 0.98 5.78 9.16
C ALA A 112 0.70 4.87 10.37
N GLY A 113 1.06 3.59 10.29
CA GLY A 113 0.95 2.62 11.37
C GLY A 113 1.94 2.81 12.54
N LEU A 114 2.99 3.64 12.38
CA LEU A 114 3.90 3.96 13.47
C LEU A 114 3.25 4.90 14.50
N SER A 115 3.67 4.80 15.76
CA SER A 115 3.35 5.80 16.77
C SER A 115 3.82 7.19 16.32
N ALA A 116 3.12 8.24 16.75
CA ALA A 116 3.46 9.62 16.36
C ALA A 116 4.93 9.96 16.68
N GLU A 117 5.44 9.45 17.79
CA GLU A 117 6.82 9.64 18.22
C GLU A 117 7.83 8.94 17.29
N HIS A 118 7.59 7.67 16.93
CA HIS A 118 8.43 6.93 16.00
C HIS A 118 8.39 7.54 14.59
N ARG A 119 7.20 7.94 14.13
CA ARG A 119 7.04 8.61 12.83
C ARG A 119 7.79 9.94 12.78
N ALA A 120 7.72 10.74 13.85
CA ALA A 120 8.39 12.04 13.91
C ALA A 120 9.90 11.91 13.72
N VAL A 121 10.56 10.99 14.42
CA VAL A 121 12.03 10.83 14.28
C VAL A 121 12.43 10.34 12.89
N ILE A 122 11.63 9.48 12.25
CA ILE A 122 11.86 9.04 10.86
C ILE A 122 11.73 10.22 9.89
N ILE A 123 10.69 11.05 10.04
CA ILE A 123 10.47 12.24 9.19
C ILE A 123 11.66 13.20 9.30
N HIS A 124 12.05 13.56 10.51
CA HIS A 124 13.16 14.50 10.69
C HIS A 124 14.49 13.92 10.16
N SER A 125 14.77 12.64 10.40
CA SER A 125 16.03 12.03 9.98
C SER A 125 16.12 11.79 8.47
N TYR A 126 15.09 11.23 7.84
CA TYR A 126 15.16 10.80 6.43
C TYR A 126 14.56 11.80 5.45
N TYR A 127 13.49 12.50 5.82
CA TYR A 127 12.85 13.49 4.94
C TYR A 127 13.48 14.87 5.08
N ARG A 128 13.78 15.29 6.32
CA ARG A 128 14.41 16.59 6.58
C ARG A 128 15.94 16.54 6.64
N ARG A 129 16.53 15.32 6.68
CA ARG A 129 17.98 15.09 6.73
C ARG A 129 18.66 15.76 7.93
N GLU A 130 17.94 15.87 9.04
CA GLU A 130 18.46 16.43 10.28
C GLU A 130 19.36 15.42 11.00
N THR A 131 20.40 15.92 11.67
CA THR A 131 21.29 15.16 12.53
C THR A 131 20.61 14.77 13.84
N THR A 132 21.16 13.78 14.56
CA THR A 132 20.60 13.36 15.85
C THR A 132 20.48 14.53 16.85
N ALA A 133 21.46 15.45 16.85
CA ALA A 133 21.48 16.61 17.71
C ALA A 133 20.39 17.63 17.34
N GLU A 134 20.19 17.90 16.04
CA GLU A 134 19.11 18.79 15.57
C GLU A 134 17.74 18.22 15.88
N ILE A 135 17.53 16.91 15.70
CA ILE A 135 16.27 16.23 16.06
C ILE A 135 16.02 16.32 17.56
N ALA A 136 17.06 16.10 18.37
CA ALA A 136 16.98 16.19 19.83
C ALA A 136 16.54 17.60 20.26
N GLN A 137 17.11 18.65 19.65
CA GLN A 137 16.71 20.03 19.91
C GLN A 137 15.29 20.32 19.45
N ASN A 138 14.95 19.97 18.20
CA ASN A 138 13.65 20.24 17.59
C ASN A 138 12.48 19.54 18.29
N LEU A 139 12.71 18.32 18.77
CA LEU A 139 11.70 17.52 19.47
C LEU A 139 11.80 17.60 21.00
N GLN A 140 12.75 18.37 21.54
CA GLN A 140 13.02 18.51 22.97
C GLN A 140 13.28 17.16 23.67
N LEU A 141 14.16 16.34 23.08
CA LEU A 141 14.54 15.01 23.55
C LEU A 141 16.03 14.96 23.87
N ALA A 142 16.44 13.97 24.67
CA ALA A 142 17.86 13.61 24.76
C ALA A 142 18.32 12.92 23.46
N GLU A 143 19.56 13.15 23.02
CA GLU A 143 20.12 12.46 21.85
C GLU A 143 20.06 10.93 21.97
N GLY A 144 20.24 10.39 23.19
CA GLY A 144 20.08 8.96 23.47
C GLY A 144 18.67 8.46 23.17
N THR A 145 17.64 9.27 23.46
CA THR A 145 16.23 8.98 23.14
C THR A 145 15.97 9.03 21.65
N VAL A 146 16.58 9.98 20.92
CA VAL A 146 16.47 10.03 19.46
C VAL A 146 17.07 8.75 18.83
N LYS A 147 18.26 8.34 19.27
CA LYS A 147 18.93 7.12 18.78
C LYS A 147 18.10 5.86 19.06
N SER A 148 17.60 5.69 20.28
CA SER A 148 16.79 4.53 20.64
C SER A 148 15.46 4.53 19.87
N ARG A 149 14.79 5.68 19.78
CA ARG A 149 13.51 5.82 19.06
C ARG A 149 13.67 5.58 17.56
N LEU A 150 14.75 6.03 16.93
CA LEU A 150 15.07 5.70 15.53
C LEU A 150 15.29 4.20 15.34
N HIS A 151 16.06 3.56 16.24
CA HIS A 151 16.30 2.13 16.18
C HIS A 151 15.00 1.32 16.23
N TYR A 152 14.09 1.63 17.17
CA TYR A 152 12.81 0.93 17.27
C TYR A 152 11.85 1.28 16.12
N ALA A 153 11.82 2.54 15.67
CA ALA A 153 11.01 2.96 14.53
C ALA A 153 11.40 2.22 13.23
N LEU A 154 12.70 2.09 12.95
CA LEU A 154 13.20 1.36 11.78
C LEU A 154 12.89 -0.14 11.85
N ARG A 155 12.95 -0.74 13.04
CA ARG A 155 12.56 -2.15 13.23
C ARG A 155 11.07 -2.35 13.02
N ALA A 156 10.23 -1.47 13.57
CA ALA A 156 8.80 -1.51 13.37
C ALA A 156 8.42 -1.30 11.89
N LEU A 157 9.08 -0.36 11.21
CA LEU A 157 8.88 -0.13 9.79
C LEU A 157 9.30 -1.34 8.94
N ARG A 158 10.46 -1.94 9.24
CA ARG A 158 10.90 -3.17 8.56
C ARG A 158 9.91 -4.31 8.74
N LEU A 159 9.41 -4.51 9.97
CA LEU A 159 8.41 -5.54 10.25
C LEU A 159 7.12 -5.30 9.45
N ALA A 160 6.59 -4.06 9.49
CA ALA A 160 5.39 -3.70 8.75
C ALA A 160 5.54 -3.90 7.23
N LEU A 161 6.71 -3.58 6.66
CA LEU A 161 7.01 -3.80 5.25
C LEU A 161 7.17 -5.29 4.90
N GLN A 162 7.84 -6.08 5.73
CA GLN A 162 8.00 -7.53 5.55
C GLN A 162 6.66 -8.26 5.60
N GLU A 163 5.80 -7.89 6.56
CA GLU A 163 4.44 -8.42 6.63
C GLU A 163 3.57 -7.92 5.47
N GLY A 164 3.87 -6.73 4.95
CA GLY A 164 3.31 -6.14 3.73
C GLY A 164 3.79 -6.79 2.43
N GLY A 165 4.61 -7.85 2.49
CA GLY A 165 5.12 -8.57 1.32
C GLY A 165 6.27 -7.87 0.58
N VAL A 166 6.82 -6.78 1.16
CA VAL A 166 8.02 -6.11 0.64
C VAL A 166 9.24 -6.88 1.13
N THR A 167 9.84 -7.69 0.25
CA THR A 167 11.15 -8.32 0.49
C THR A 167 12.27 -7.28 0.36
N PRO A 168 13.28 -7.30 1.25
CA PRO A 168 14.41 -6.36 1.24
C PRO A 168 15.40 -6.59 0.08
#